data_AF-A0A8D8DVI3-F1
#
_entry.id   AF-A0A8D8DVI3-F1
#
_cell.length_a   1.000
_cell.length_b   1.000
_cell.length_c   1.000
_cell.angle_alpha   90.00
_cell.angle_beta   90.00
_cell.angle_gamma   90.00
#
_symmetry.space_group_name_H-M   'P 1'
#
loop_
_entity.id
_entity.type
_entity.pdbx_description
1 polymer ?
#
loop_
_entity_poly.entity_id
_entity_poly.type
_entity_poly.pdbx_seq_one_letter_code
_entity_poly.pdbx_strand_id
1 'polypeptide(L)'
;MTTVSMPVFDRRENATRVANILGVAGADVPISEIKKYLKPHLLGVNGYAFIVTNNGYILTHPDFRPVFQDILKPAYNTVDMIEVELTDDDRGPRDFNPALLHIRESIINQSTGAKWVHVKYHFDEMKRVSRTRRQYYWTPIKNTPFTLVVTYPETYGVNRLQIRTEDEIHRIHAKSGNVASFFTGINWRIHPDWVYCKYLNEHANETFATPELELKHFLERMKQGGWRWPALRTPPPPEHAMFCDRNLMQALVYDAKVT
;
A
#
# COMPACT_ATOMS: atom_id res chain seq x y z
N MET A 1 2.36 14.44 2.74
CA MET A 1 3.67 14.42 2.06
C MET A 1 4.74 14.26 3.13
N THR A 2 5.90 13.70 2.81
CA THR A 2 7.07 13.71 3.71
C THR A 2 8.28 14.24 2.95
N THR A 3 9.12 15.03 3.60
CA THR A 3 10.29 15.66 2.96
C THR A 3 11.57 15.07 3.55
N VAL A 4 12.52 14.71 2.70
CA VAL A 4 13.88 14.36 3.11
C VAL A 4 14.73 15.62 2.99
N SER A 5 15.36 16.04 4.08
CA SER A 5 16.14 17.27 4.14
C SER A 5 17.62 17.02 4.45
N MET A 6 18.52 17.77 3.82
CA MET A 6 19.96 17.73 4.07
C MET A 6 20.53 19.14 4.21
N PRO A 7 21.28 19.46 5.28
CA PRO A 7 21.94 20.76 5.42
C PRO A 7 23.10 20.89 4.44
N VAL A 8 23.26 22.09 3.88
CA VAL A 8 24.36 22.47 2.97
C VAL A 8 25.32 23.37 3.73
N PHE A 9 26.59 22.97 3.81
CA PHE A 9 27.63 23.70 4.52
C PHE A 9 28.54 24.47 3.57
N ASP A 10 29.06 25.60 4.03
CA ASP A 10 30.14 26.32 3.35
C ASP A 10 31.44 25.50 3.45
N ARG A 11 32.09 25.29 2.31
CA ARG A 11 33.32 24.49 2.18
C ARG A 11 34.58 25.36 2.05
N ARG A 12 34.47 26.69 2.14
CA ARG A 12 35.64 27.59 2.05
C ARG A 12 36.62 27.33 3.20
N GLU A 13 37.89 27.14 2.86
CA GLU A 13 39.00 26.94 3.82
C GLU A 13 39.41 28.27 4.50
N ASN A 14 38.45 28.98 5.09
CA ASN A 14 38.76 30.15 5.93
C ASN A 14 39.00 29.68 7.37
N ALA A 15 40.02 30.26 8.02
CA ALA A 15 40.66 29.81 9.26
C ALA A 15 39.80 29.74 10.56
N THR A 16 38.47 29.81 10.46
CA THR A 16 37.57 29.64 11.60
C THR A 16 37.04 28.21 11.69
N ARG A 17 37.20 27.57 12.85
CA ARG A 17 36.73 26.20 13.18
C ARG A 17 35.19 26.05 13.23
N VAL A 18 34.44 26.98 12.65
CA VAL A 18 32.97 27.01 12.68
C VAL A 18 32.44 26.72 11.28
N ALA A 19 31.79 25.58 11.10
CA ALA A 19 31.10 25.25 9.86
C ALA A 19 29.83 26.09 9.72
N ASN A 20 29.80 27.00 8.75
CA ASN A 20 28.62 27.82 8.46
C ASN A 20 27.62 27.04 7.59
N ILE A 21 26.34 27.08 7.97
CA ILE A 21 25.23 26.52 7.17
C ILE A 21 24.83 27.55 6.12
N LEU A 22 24.83 27.16 4.85
CA LEU A 22 24.36 27.98 3.72
C LEU A 22 22.84 27.85 3.52
N GLY A 23 22.28 26.68 3.83
CA GLY A 23 20.85 26.40 3.69
C GLY A 23 20.52 24.93 3.88
N VAL A 24 19.30 24.55 3.51
CA VAL A 24 18.80 23.16 3.58
C VAL A 24 18.21 22.80 2.22
N ALA A 25 18.68 21.70 1.63
CA ALA A 25 18.08 21.10 0.46
C ALA A 25 16.99 20.10 0.91
N GLY A 26 15.84 20.10 0.24
CA GLY A 26 14.72 19.21 0.55
C GLY A 26 14.21 18.51 -0.71
N ALA A 27 13.82 17.25 -0.57
CA ALA A 27 13.14 16.48 -1.61
C ALA A 27 11.84 15.89 -1.06
N ASP A 28 10.73 16.19 -1.71
CA ASP A 28 9.40 15.75 -1.31
C ASP A 28 9.06 14.36 -1.84
N VAL A 29 8.52 13.53 -0.96
CA VAL A 29 8.00 12.20 -1.27
C VAL A 29 6.48 12.20 -1.03
N PRO A 30 5.67 12.03 -2.08
CA PRO A 30 4.23 11.89 -1.93
C PRO A 30 3.87 10.60 -1.18
N ILE A 31 2.94 10.68 -0.24
CA ILE A 31 2.46 9.50 0.51
C ILE A 31 1.75 8.51 -0.42
N SER A 32 1.15 8.99 -1.52
CA SER A 32 0.57 8.15 -2.57
C SER A 32 1.59 7.20 -3.18
N GLU A 33 2.83 7.63 -3.41
CA GLU A 33 3.90 6.77 -3.92
C GLU A 33 4.31 5.71 -2.90
N ILE A 34 4.41 6.08 -1.62
CA ILE A 34 4.70 5.13 -0.54
C ILE A 34 3.60 4.07 -0.44
N LYS A 35 2.32 4.47 -0.53
CA LYS A 35 1.17 3.57 -0.46
C LYS A 35 1.18 2.51 -1.57
N LYS A 36 1.68 2.82 -2.77
CA LYS A 36 1.81 1.84 -3.86
C LYS A 36 2.70 0.64 -3.48
N TYR A 37 3.71 0.84 -2.64
CA TYR A 37 4.59 -0.23 -2.18
C TYR A 37 3.96 -1.14 -1.11
N LEU A 38 2.88 -0.70 -0.43
CA LEU A 38 2.25 -1.49 0.62
C LEU A 38 1.45 -2.69 0.09
N LYS A 39 1.10 -2.70 -1.21
CA LYS A 39 0.40 -3.81 -1.90
C LYS A 39 -0.73 -4.46 -1.06
N PRO A 40 -1.80 -3.71 -0.74
CA PRO A 40 -2.86 -4.17 0.16
C PRO A 40 -3.55 -5.46 -0.31
N HIS A 41 -3.62 -5.70 -1.62
CA HIS A 41 -4.18 -6.92 -2.21
C HIS A 41 -3.51 -8.22 -1.72
N LEU A 42 -2.27 -8.16 -1.19
CA LEU A 42 -1.58 -9.33 -0.65
C LEU A 42 -2.04 -9.70 0.78
N LEU A 43 -2.65 -8.77 1.51
CA LEU A 43 -3.06 -8.95 2.91
C LEU A 43 -4.51 -9.43 3.06
N GLY A 44 -5.29 -9.39 1.98
CA GLY A 44 -6.73 -9.69 1.98
C GLY A 44 -7.59 -8.50 2.42
N VAL A 45 -8.92 -8.65 2.29
CA VAL A 45 -9.90 -7.55 2.40
C VAL A 45 -9.82 -6.77 3.72
N ASN A 46 -9.62 -7.48 4.83
CA ASN A 46 -9.57 -6.87 6.16
C ASN A 46 -8.13 -6.76 6.69
N GLY A 47 -7.12 -7.18 5.93
CA GLY A 47 -5.72 -6.97 6.27
C GLY A 47 -5.24 -5.62 5.77
N TYR A 48 -4.41 -4.93 6.55
CA TYR A 48 -3.84 -3.65 6.14
C TYR A 48 -2.43 -3.45 6.67
N ALA A 49 -1.71 -2.52 6.05
CA ALA A 49 -0.41 -2.09 6.47
C ALA A 49 -0.41 -0.58 6.72
N PHE A 50 0.38 -0.15 7.69
CA PHE A 50 0.54 1.23 8.05
C PHE A 50 1.99 1.51 8.45
N ILE A 51 2.39 2.77 8.37
CA ILE A 51 3.76 3.18 8.69
C ILE A 51 3.71 4.18 9.84
N VAL A 52 4.59 3.97 10.82
CA VAL A 52 4.70 4.79 12.02
C VAL A 52 6.10 5.39 12.09
N THR A 53 6.19 6.62 12.59
CA THR A 53 7.46 7.30 12.86
C THR A 53 8.08 6.82 14.18
N ASN A 54 9.35 7.16 14.43
CA ASN A 54 10.03 6.92 15.70
C ASN A 54 9.42 7.67 16.90
N ASN A 55 8.43 8.54 16.70
CA ASN A 55 7.69 9.21 17.77
C ASN A 55 6.32 8.56 18.07
N GLY A 56 5.91 7.54 17.31
CA GLY A 56 4.59 6.92 17.42
C GLY A 56 3.52 7.52 16.51
N TYR A 57 3.86 8.57 15.74
CA TYR A 57 2.91 9.20 14.82
C TYR A 57 2.71 8.40 13.54
N ILE A 58 1.48 8.37 13.04
CA ILE A 58 1.14 7.70 11.80
C ILE A 58 1.61 8.53 10.59
N LEU A 59 2.34 7.89 9.69
CA LEU A 59 2.63 8.42 8.36
C LEU A 59 1.52 8.07 7.35
N THR A 60 1.04 6.83 7.40
CA THR A 60 -0.09 6.35 6.59
C THR A 60 -0.82 5.25 7.33
N HIS A 61 -2.15 5.30 7.39
CA HIS A 61 -3.03 4.27 7.96
C HIS A 61 -4.40 4.35 7.25
N PRO A 62 -5.16 3.25 7.08
CA PRO A 62 -6.48 3.29 6.44
C PRO A 62 -7.46 4.27 7.08
N ASP A 63 -7.49 4.32 8.41
CA ASP A 63 -8.33 5.23 9.19
C ASP A 63 -7.71 6.61 9.47
N PHE A 64 -6.54 6.92 8.90
CA PHE A 64 -5.96 8.24 9.05
C PHE A 64 -6.68 9.25 8.14
N ARG A 65 -7.44 10.17 8.75
CA ARG A 65 -8.28 11.17 8.07
C ARG A 65 -7.77 12.60 8.37
N PRO A 66 -6.72 13.07 7.68
CA PRO A 66 -6.11 14.38 7.93
C PRO A 66 -6.93 15.56 7.39
N VAL A 67 -7.91 15.31 6.52
CA VAL A 67 -8.75 16.34 5.88
C VAL A 67 -10.19 16.23 6.39
N PHE A 68 -10.85 17.36 6.58
CA PHE A 68 -12.28 17.48 6.87
C PHE A 68 -12.85 18.65 6.07
N GLN A 69 -13.85 18.38 5.20
CA GLN A 69 -14.45 19.40 4.32
C GLN A 69 -13.39 20.21 3.54
N ASP A 70 -12.46 19.51 2.90
CA ASP A 70 -11.30 20.08 2.17
C ASP A 70 -10.32 20.95 3.00
N ILE A 71 -10.52 21.01 4.32
CA ILE A 71 -9.62 21.70 5.24
C ILE A 71 -8.74 20.68 5.96
N LEU A 72 -7.43 20.94 6.01
CA LEU A 72 -6.50 20.16 6.82
C LEU A 72 -6.81 20.37 8.30
N LYS A 73 -7.00 19.26 9.02
CA LYS A 73 -7.20 19.30 10.47
C LYS A 73 -5.95 19.85 11.16
N PRO A 74 -6.09 20.72 12.17
CA PRO A 74 -4.96 21.13 12.99
C PRO A 74 -4.25 19.90 13.58
N ALA A 75 -2.91 19.96 13.62
CA ALA A 75 -2.08 18.90 14.21
C ALA A 75 -2.29 17.49 13.62
N TYR A 76 -2.74 17.37 12.35
CA TYR A 76 -2.91 16.07 11.70
C TYR A 76 -1.61 15.24 11.64
N ASN A 77 -0.46 15.90 11.67
CA ASN A 77 0.87 15.28 11.63
C ASN A 77 1.34 14.70 12.97
N THR A 78 0.56 14.84 14.04
CA THR A 78 0.88 14.32 15.39
C THR A 78 -0.12 13.29 15.89
N VAL A 79 -0.93 12.70 15.00
CA VAL A 79 -1.86 11.63 15.36
C VAL A 79 -1.09 10.35 15.65
N ASP A 80 -1.21 9.85 16.88
CA ASP A 80 -0.51 8.65 17.34
C ASP A 80 -1.23 7.38 16.88
N MET A 81 -0.48 6.30 16.68
CA MET A 81 -1.06 5.01 16.33
C MET A 81 -2.07 4.49 17.36
N ILE A 82 -1.88 4.80 18.64
CA ILE A 82 -2.77 4.34 19.71
C ILE A 82 -4.12 5.05 19.74
N GLU A 83 -4.22 6.22 19.09
CA GLU A 83 -5.47 6.96 18.97
C GLU A 83 -6.36 6.42 17.84
N VAL A 84 -5.76 5.70 16.88
CA VAL A 84 -6.45 5.18 15.70
C VAL A 84 -6.76 3.69 15.84
N GLU A 85 -5.86 2.93 16.44
CA GLU A 85 -6.03 1.50 16.67
C GLU A 85 -6.94 1.25 17.90
N LEU A 86 -8.11 0.65 17.67
CA LEU A 86 -9.13 0.42 18.71
C LEU A 86 -9.06 -1.02 19.23
N THR A 87 -8.68 -1.17 20.50
CA THR A 87 -8.70 -2.46 21.19
C THR A 87 -10.10 -2.88 21.60
N ASP A 88 -10.33 -4.21 21.63
CA ASP A 88 -11.55 -4.79 22.20
C ASP A 88 -11.40 -4.93 23.71
N ASP A 89 -11.30 -3.80 24.39
CA ASP A 89 -11.45 -3.68 25.83
C ASP A 89 -12.59 -2.72 26.16
N ASP A 90 -13.17 -2.89 27.35
CA ASP A 90 -14.22 -2.01 27.87
C ASP A 90 -13.63 -0.75 28.53
N ARG A 91 -12.42 -0.36 28.11
CA ARG A 91 -11.74 0.85 28.60
C ARG A 91 -12.35 2.10 27.98
N GLY A 92 -12.29 3.18 28.75
CA GLY A 92 -12.78 4.48 28.31
C GLY A 92 -11.87 5.13 27.26
N PRO A 93 -12.33 6.22 26.63
CA PRO A 93 -11.49 7.02 25.74
C PRO A 93 -10.21 7.48 26.46
N ARG A 94 -9.06 7.40 25.77
CA ARG A 94 -7.72 7.76 26.28
C ARG A 94 -7.19 6.91 27.46
N ASP A 95 -7.88 5.83 27.83
CA ASP A 95 -7.31 4.75 28.65
C ASP A 95 -6.84 3.63 27.70
N PHE A 96 -5.61 3.74 27.23
CA PHE A 96 -5.09 2.85 26.21
C PHE A 96 -4.70 1.48 26.77
N ASN A 97 -5.00 0.43 26.01
CA ASN A 97 -4.65 -0.93 26.38
C ASN A 97 -3.13 -1.10 26.57
N PRO A 98 -2.67 -1.72 27.68
CA PRO A 98 -1.25 -1.97 27.92
C PRO A 98 -0.57 -2.79 26.82
N ALA A 99 -1.29 -3.69 26.16
CA ALA A 99 -0.77 -4.46 25.04
C ALA A 99 -0.44 -3.57 23.83
N LEU A 100 -1.29 -2.57 23.55
CA LEU A 100 -1.10 -1.61 22.47
C LEU A 100 0.03 -0.63 22.81
N LEU A 101 0.12 -0.19 24.07
CA LEU A 101 1.24 0.63 24.55
C LEU A 101 2.60 -0.08 24.40
N HIS A 102 2.66 -1.37 24.74
CA HIS A 102 3.88 -2.17 24.55
C HIS A 102 4.24 -2.33 23.06
N ILE A 103 3.24 -2.49 22.17
CA ILE A 103 3.48 -2.53 20.72
C ILE A 103 4.04 -1.18 20.26
N ARG A 104 3.44 -0.06 20.69
CA ARG A 104 3.92 1.29 20.40
C ARG A 104 5.37 1.49 20.84
N GLU A 105 5.72 1.09 22.05
CA GLU A 105 7.11 1.16 22.56
C GLU A 105 8.06 0.32 21.70
N SER A 106 7.66 -0.89 21.33
CA SER A 106 8.45 -1.78 20.46
C SER A 106 8.68 -1.18 19.07
N ILE A 107 7.67 -0.49 18.53
CA ILE A 107 7.71 0.20 17.23
C ILE A 107 8.62 1.42 17.27
N ILE A 108 8.53 2.23 18.33
CA ILE A 108 9.37 3.41 18.57
C ILE A 108 10.83 3.03 18.73
N ASN A 109 11.10 1.95 19.48
CA ASN A 109 12.42 1.38 19.65
C ASN A 109 12.94 0.63 18.40
N GLN A 110 12.19 0.69 17.27
CA GLN A 110 12.56 0.08 16.00
C GLN A 110 12.91 -1.41 16.09
N SER A 111 12.23 -2.14 16.99
CA SER A 111 12.37 -3.59 17.10
C SER A 111 11.58 -4.32 16.01
N THR A 112 11.85 -5.61 15.83
CA THR A 112 11.01 -6.51 15.02
C THR A 112 10.24 -7.42 15.94
N GLY A 113 8.93 -7.57 15.72
CA GLY A 113 8.12 -8.44 16.56
C GLY A 113 6.73 -8.69 16.00
N ALA A 114 6.01 -9.56 16.72
CA ALA A 114 4.62 -9.87 16.42
C ALA A 114 3.82 -10.03 17.71
N LYS A 115 2.56 -9.62 17.70
CA LYS A 115 1.65 -9.78 18.85
C LYS A 115 0.21 -9.89 18.39
N TRP A 116 -0.52 -10.80 19.03
CA TRP A 116 -1.96 -10.93 18.87
C TRP A 116 -2.69 -9.92 19.74
N VAL A 117 -3.67 -9.22 19.16
CA VAL A 117 -4.48 -8.21 19.85
C VAL A 117 -5.95 -8.40 19.45
N HIS A 118 -6.85 -8.34 20.43
CA HIS A 118 -8.29 -8.27 20.16
C HIS A 118 -8.65 -6.82 19.87
N VAL A 119 -9.31 -6.58 18.74
CA VAL A 119 -9.61 -5.23 18.27
C VAL A 119 -11.07 -5.09 17.84
N LYS A 120 -11.57 -3.86 17.95
CA LYS A 120 -12.86 -3.42 17.41
C LYS A 120 -12.61 -2.76 16.07
N TYR A 121 -12.99 -3.43 14.98
CA TYR A 121 -12.86 -2.89 13.63
C TYR A 121 -14.21 -2.36 13.15
N HIS A 122 -14.25 -1.11 12.71
CA HIS A 122 -15.49 -0.47 12.26
C HIS A 122 -15.67 -0.61 10.74
N PHE A 123 -16.93 -0.64 10.30
CA PHE A 123 -17.32 -0.66 8.89
C PHE A 123 -18.40 0.38 8.64
N ASP A 124 -18.62 0.71 7.36
CA ASP A 124 -19.64 1.64 6.88
C ASP A 124 -19.68 2.95 7.65
N GLU A 125 -18.56 3.68 7.70
CA GLU A 125 -18.51 4.97 8.38
C GLU A 125 -18.87 4.88 9.87
N MET A 126 -18.33 3.88 10.57
CA MET A 126 -18.59 3.63 12.00
C MET A 126 -20.02 3.16 12.35
N LYS A 127 -20.81 2.69 11.39
CA LYS A 127 -22.17 2.16 11.63
C LYS A 127 -22.18 0.71 12.13
N ARG A 128 -21.16 -0.07 11.79
CA ARG A 128 -21.03 -1.48 12.18
C ARG A 128 -19.68 -1.72 12.83
N VAL A 129 -19.62 -2.65 13.78
CA VAL A 129 -18.39 -3.04 14.47
C VAL A 129 -18.24 -4.56 14.43
N SER A 130 -17.04 -5.03 14.12
CA SER A 130 -16.64 -6.41 14.29
C SER A 130 -15.56 -6.50 15.36
N ARG A 131 -15.68 -7.51 16.22
CA ARG A 131 -14.68 -7.86 17.21
C ARG A 131 -13.90 -9.04 16.66
N THR A 132 -12.61 -8.85 16.44
CA THR A 132 -11.77 -9.91 15.89
C THR A 132 -10.38 -9.86 16.47
N ARG A 133 -9.74 -11.02 16.53
CA ARG A 133 -8.34 -11.14 16.94
C ARG A 133 -7.46 -10.95 15.71
N ARG A 134 -6.56 -9.97 15.78
CA ARG A 134 -5.62 -9.65 14.71
C ARG A 134 -4.18 -9.90 15.15
N GLN A 135 -3.35 -10.32 14.21
CA GLN A 135 -1.91 -10.38 14.41
C GLN A 135 -1.29 -9.09 13.92
N TYR A 136 -0.66 -8.34 14.81
CA TYR A 136 0.19 -7.20 14.46
C TYR A 136 1.61 -7.72 14.28
N TYR A 137 2.21 -7.45 13.13
CA TYR A 137 3.63 -7.68 12.86
C TYR A 137 4.28 -6.33 12.57
N TRP A 138 5.43 -6.05 13.16
CA TRP A 138 6.17 -4.81 12.92
C TRP A 138 7.64 -5.08 12.66
N THR A 139 8.24 -4.25 11.80
CA THR A 139 9.66 -4.29 11.47
C THR A 139 10.15 -2.90 11.08
N PRO A 140 11.38 -2.50 11.46
CA PRO A 140 11.94 -1.22 11.06
C PRO A 140 12.24 -1.22 9.55
N ILE A 141 12.03 -0.07 8.92
CA ILE A 141 12.47 0.18 7.55
C ILE A 141 13.93 0.66 7.62
N LYS A 142 14.84 -0.17 7.11
CA LYS A 142 16.29 0.08 7.17
C LYS A 142 16.65 1.48 6.65
N ASN A 143 17.57 2.15 7.34
CA ASN A 143 18.06 3.50 7.03
C ASN A 143 16.99 4.60 7.10
N THR A 144 15.89 4.38 7.81
CA THR A 144 14.85 5.40 8.01
C THR A 144 14.36 5.39 9.47
N PRO A 145 13.78 6.49 9.97
CA PRO A 145 13.14 6.52 11.28
C PRO A 145 11.73 5.89 11.27
N PHE A 146 11.37 5.14 10.23
CA PHE A 146 10.03 4.59 10.07
C PHE A 146 9.99 3.10 10.38
N THR A 147 8.86 2.65 10.92
CA THR A 147 8.55 1.25 11.19
C THR A 147 7.30 0.87 10.39
N LEU A 148 7.39 -0.24 9.65
CA LEU A 148 6.25 -0.82 8.93
C LEU A 148 5.50 -1.73 9.88
N VAL A 149 4.19 -1.57 9.95
CA VAL A 149 3.28 -2.44 10.69
C VAL A 149 2.31 -3.07 9.69
N VAL A 150 2.12 -4.37 9.82
CA VAL A 150 1.17 -5.17 9.02
C VAL A 150 0.23 -5.88 9.98
N THR A 151 -1.05 -5.84 9.69
CA THR A 151 -2.08 -6.51 10.50
C THR A 151 -3.06 -7.28 9.64
N TYR A 152 -3.39 -8.48 10.08
CA TYR A 152 -4.38 -9.35 9.44
C TYR A 152 -5.17 -10.14 10.49
N PRO A 153 -6.42 -10.52 10.17
CA PRO A 153 -7.29 -11.27 11.07
C PRO A 153 -6.89 -12.75 11.16
N GLU A 154 -6.99 -13.33 12.36
CA GLU A 154 -6.62 -14.72 12.64
C GLU A 154 -7.38 -15.73 11.77
N THR A 155 -8.67 -15.48 11.57
CA THR A 155 -9.61 -16.48 11.01
C THR A 155 -9.44 -16.73 9.51
N TYR A 156 -9.00 -15.73 8.74
CA TYR A 156 -8.92 -15.82 7.28
C TYR A 156 -7.74 -15.05 6.67
N GLY A 157 -6.91 -14.38 7.47
CA GLY A 157 -5.78 -13.58 6.97
C GLY A 157 -4.46 -14.36 6.89
N VAL A 158 -4.36 -15.52 7.54
CA VAL A 158 -3.09 -16.28 7.66
C VAL A 158 -2.70 -16.96 6.34
N ASN A 159 -3.68 -17.44 5.59
CA ASN A 159 -3.46 -18.20 4.36
C ASN A 159 -3.95 -17.39 3.17
N ARG A 160 -3.16 -17.43 2.08
CA ARG A 160 -3.55 -16.87 0.78
C ARG A 160 -3.72 -17.98 -0.23
N LEU A 161 -4.67 -17.80 -1.14
CA LEU A 161 -4.77 -18.66 -2.31
C LEU A 161 -3.58 -18.40 -3.24
N GLN A 162 -2.83 -19.45 -3.53
CA GLN A 162 -1.79 -19.41 -4.56
C GLN A 162 -2.37 -20.01 -5.84
N ILE A 163 -2.31 -19.23 -6.92
CA ILE A 163 -2.80 -19.64 -8.24
C ILE A 163 -1.95 -20.81 -8.72
N ARG A 164 -2.61 -21.87 -9.19
CA ARG A 164 -1.93 -23.04 -9.73
C ARG A 164 -1.27 -22.69 -11.06
N THR A 165 -0.16 -23.36 -11.36
CA THR A 165 0.65 -22.97 -12.51
C THR A 165 -0.10 -23.17 -13.84
N GLU A 166 -1.00 -24.16 -13.92
CA GLU A 166 -1.89 -24.40 -15.06
C GLU A 166 -2.91 -23.27 -15.34
N ASP A 167 -3.24 -22.48 -14.32
CA ASP A 167 -4.18 -21.36 -14.41
C ASP A 167 -3.48 -20.02 -14.67
N GLU A 168 -2.15 -20.03 -14.85
CA GLU A 168 -1.44 -18.83 -15.26
C GLU A 168 -1.84 -18.40 -16.67
N ILE A 169 -2.04 -17.08 -16.85
CA ILE A 169 -2.41 -16.44 -18.13
C ILE A 169 -1.56 -16.96 -19.31
N HIS A 170 -0.24 -17.05 -19.16
CA HIS A 170 0.65 -17.58 -20.20
C HIS A 170 0.34 -19.04 -20.58
N ARG A 171 0.00 -19.89 -19.61
CA ARG A 171 -0.33 -21.30 -19.86
C ARG A 171 -1.71 -21.46 -20.47
N ILE A 172 -2.66 -20.62 -20.08
CA ILE A 172 -3.98 -20.55 -20.71
C ILE A 172 -3.84 -20.22 -22.20
N HIS A 173 -3.05 -19.19 -22.53
CA HIS A 173 -2.78 -18.84 -23.93
C HIS A 173 -2.01 -19.93 -24.69
N ALA A 174 -1.05 -20.62 -24.05
CA ALA A 174 -0.33 -21.73 -24.66
C ALA A 174 -1.24 -22.93 -25.01
N LYS A 175 -2.36 -23.09 -24.30
CA LYS A 175 -3.40 -24.10 -24.59
C LYS A 175 -4.51 -23.56 -25.52
N SER A 176 -4.27 -22.46 -26.22
CA SER A 176 -5.25 -21.76 -27.07
C SER A 176 -6.50 -21.26 -26.33
N GLY A 177 -6.41 -21.07 -25.00
CA GLY A 177 -7.48 -20.49 -24.20
C GLY A 177 -7.58 -18.97 -24.37
N ASN A 178 -8.80 -18.45 -24.32
CA ASN A 178 -9.07 -17.01 -24.44
C ASN A 178 -9.39 -16.40 -23.07
N VAL A 179 -8.43 -15.73 -22.43
CA VAL A 179 -8.67 -15.07 -21.13
C VAL A 179 -9.72 -13.96 -21.24
N ALA A 180 -9.82 -13.27 -22.38
CA ALA A 180 -10.80 -12.21 -22.58
C ALA A 180 -12.25 -12.72 -22.57
N SER A 181 -12.49 -14.02 -22.78
CA SER A 181 -13.85 -14.56 -22.72
C SER A 181 -14.45 -14.53 -21.30
N PHE A 182 -13.61 -14.56 -20.26
CA PHE A 182 -14.06 -14.43 -18.87
C PHE A 182 -14.63 -13.04 -18.56
N PHE A 183 -14.26 -12.04 -19.36
CA PHE A 183 -14.66 -10.64 -19.17
C PHE A 183 -15.74 -10.20 -20.17
N THR A 184 -16.61 -11.12 -20.57
CA THR A 184 -17.71 -10.86 -21.51
C THR A 184 -18.91 -10.19 -20.81
N GLY A 185 -19.63 -9.34 -21.54
CA GLY A 185 -20.73 -8.56 -21.00
C GLY A 185 -20.29 -7.35 -20.15
N ILE A 186 -21.23 -6.86 -19.33
CA ILE A 186 -21.11 -5.64 -18.50
C ILE A 186 -21.34 -5.89 -17.00
N ASN A 187 -21.69 -7.12 -16.62
CA ASN A 187 -22.07 -7.52 -15.25
C ASN A 187 -20.85 -7.99 -14.43
N TRP A 188 -19.78 -7.22 -14.47
CA TRP A 188 -18.61 -7.41 -13.63
C TRP A 188 -17.95 -6.06 -13.37
N ARG A 189 -17.16 -5.98 -12.31
CA ARG A 189 -16.41 -4.80 -11.91
C ARG A 189 -15.06 -5.23 -11.38
N ILE A 190 -14.09 -4.34 -11.46
CA ILE A 190 -12.80 -4.50 -10.79
C ILE A 190 -12.69 -3.56 -9.60
N HIS A 191 -11.75 -3.87 -8.70
CA HIS A 191 -11.47 -3.01 -7.57
C HIS A 191 -11.04 -1.60 -8.05
N PRO A 192 -11.73 -0.51 -7.63
CA PRO A 192 -11.53 0.82 -8.19
C PRO A 192 -10.15 1.41 -7.88
N ASP A 193 -9.59 1.11 -6.71
CA ASP A 193 -8.32 1.69 -6.27
C ASP A 193 -7.07 0.90 -6.71
N TRP A 194 -7.24 -0.29 -7.30
CA TRP A 194 -6.11 -1.16 -7.61
C TRP A 194 -5.60 -0.92 -9.03
N VAL A 195 -4.29 -0.74 -9.16
CA VAL A 195 -3.64 -0.57 -10.46
C VAL A 195 -3.11 -1.93 -10.92
N TYR A 196 -3.80 -2.50 -11.89
CA TYR A 196 -3.45 -3.79 -12.50
C TYR A 196 -2.33 -3.64 -13.53
N CYS A 197 -2.62 -2.88 -14.59
CA CYS A 197 -1.73 -2.52 -15.66
C CYS A 197 -2.04 -1.08 -16.06
N LYS A 198 -1.00 -0.26 -16.29
CA LYS A 198 -1.15 1.14 -16.67
C LYS A 198 0.06 1.63 -17.45
N TYR A 199 -0.15 2.50 -18.44
CA TYR A 199 0.93 3.21 -19.11
C TYR A 199 1.51 4.29 -18.18
N LEU A 200 2.84 4.34 -18.05
CA LEU A 200 3.54 5.27 -17.15
C LEU A 200 3.66 6.67 -17.75
N ASN A 201 3.68 6.76 -19.08
CA ASN A 201 3.65 8.02 -19.81
C ASN A 201 2.28 8.18 -20.47
N GLU A 202 1.82 9.42 -20.57
CA GLU A 202 0.63 9.77 -21.36
C GLU A 202 0.87 9.33 -22.81
N HIS A 203 0.42 8.12 -23.16
CA HIS A 203 0.11 7.83 -24.54
C HIS A 203 -1.05 8.78 -24.88
N ALA A 204 -0.73 9.85 -25.61
CA ALA A 204 -1.67 10.92 -25.97
C ALA A 204 -2.96 10.42 -26.67
N ASN A 205 -2.97 9.16 -27.11
CA ASN A 205 -4.06 8.57 -27.88
C ASN A 205 -4.87 7.51 -27.12
N GLU A 206 -4.52 7.12 -25.89
CA GLU A 206 -5.19 6.03 -25.16
C GLU A 206 -5.65 6.47 -23.76
N THR A 207 -6.63 7.36 -23.71
CA THR A 207 -7.39 7.60 -22.46
C THR A 207 -8.57 6.65 -22.41
N PHE A 208 -8.65 5.86 -21.35
CA PHE A 208 -9.77 4.93 -21.14
C PHE A 208 -10.86 5.60 -20.32
N ALA A 209 -12.11 5.49 -20.76
CA ALA A 209 -13.25 6.06 -20.04
C ALA A 209 -13.53 5.34 -18.70
N THR A 210 -13.18 4.05 -18.61
CA THR A 210 -13.37 3.23 -17.40
C THR A 210 -12.17 2.30 -17.16
N PRO A 211 -11.85 1.97 -15.89
CA PRO A 211 -10.81 1.00 -15.56
C PRO A 211 -11.03 -0.39 -16.22
N GLU A 212 -12.28 -0.78 -16.42
CA GLU A 212 -12.63 -2.04 -17.08
C GLU A 212 -12.23 -2.07 -18.56
N LEU A 213 -12.33 -0.94 -19.26
CA LEU A 213 -11.87 -0.82 -20.65
C LEU A 213 -10.34 -0.86 -20.74
N GLU A 214 -9.65 -0.21 -19.80
CA GLU A 214 -8.18 -0.29 -19.69
C GLU A 214 -7.73 -1.74 -19.46
N LEU A 215 -8.42 -2.47 -18.57
CA LEU A 215 -8.15 -3.89 -18.35
C LEU A 215 -8.31 -4.71 -19.65
N LYS A 216 -9.42 -4.54 -20.37
CA LYS A 216 -9.66 -5.26 -21.64
C LYS A 216 -8.57 -5.01 -22.67
N HIS A 217 -8.11 -3.77 -22.78
CA HIS A 217 -6.98 -3.41 -23.65
C HIS A 217 -5.72 -4.20 -23.31
N PHE A 218 -5.36 -4.25 -22.03
CA PHE A 218 -4.17 -5.01 -21.60
C PHE A 218 -4.35 -6.52 -21.78
N LEU A 219 -5.55 -7.08 -21.60
CA LEU A 219 -5.82 -8.49 -21.85
C LEU A 219 -5.66 -8.85 -23.34
N GLU A 220 -6.13 -8.01 -24.26
CA GLU A 220 -5.91 -8.21 -25.70
C GLU A 220 -4.44 -8.04 -26.08
N ARG A 221 -3.72 -7.11 -25.45
CA ARG A 221 -2.28 -6.95 -25.65
C ARG A 221 -1.47 -8.14 -25.14
N MET A 222 -1.91 -8.78 -24.05
CA MET A 222 -1.29 -10.02 -23.52
C MET A 222 -1.45 -11.22 -24.46
N LYS A 223 -2.52 -11.23 -25.27
CA LYS A 223 -2.78 -12.26 -26.29
C LYS A 223 -1.84 -12.12 -27.50
N GLN A 224 -1.38 -10.92 -27.81
CA GLN A 224 -0.43 -10.69 -28.90
C GLN A 224 0.89 -11.42 -28.57
N GLY A 225 1.44 -12.13 -29.56
CA GLY A 225 2.69 -12.86 -29.39
C GLY A 225 3.82 -11.92 -28.94
N GLY A 226 4.61 -12.36 -27.96
CA GLY A 226 5.76 -11.58 -27.45
C GLY A 226 5.52 -10.82 -26.15
N TRP A 227 4.36 -10.95 -25.49
CA TRP A 227 4.13 -10.36 -24.17
C TRP A 227 5.18 -10.78 -23.14
N ARG A 228 5.77 -9.80 -22.46
CA ARG A 228 6.65 -9.99 -21.31
C ARG A 228 6.16 -9.10 -20.18
N TRP A 229 6.07 -9.66 -18.98
CA TRP A 229 5.73 -8.87 -17.79
C TRP A 229 6.80 -7.79 -17.58
N PRO A 230 6.41 -6.49 -17.49
CA PRO A 230 7.36 -5.42 -17.26
C PRO A 230 8.06 -5.65 -15.91
N ALA A 231 9.39 -5.57 -15.92
CA ALA A 231 10.16 -5.71 -14.69
C ALA A 231 9.95 -4.46 -13.83
N LEU A 232 9.60 -4.64 -12.55
CA LEU A 232 9.41 -3.54 -11.59
C LEU A 232 10.67 -2.66 -11.37
N ARG A 233 11.84 -3.05 -11.89
CA ARG A 233 13.16 -2.51 -11.50
C ARG A 233 13.90 -1.75 -12.59
N THR A 234 13.45 -1.78 -13.84
CA THR A 234 14.14 -1.11 -14.95
C THR A 234 13.22 -0.08 -15.55
N PRO A 235 13.59 1.22 -15.57
CA PRO A 235 12.85 2.19 -16.36
C PRO A 235 12.99 1.78 -17.84
N PRO A 236 11.92 1.33 -18.49
CA PRO A 236 11.95 1.07 -19.92
C PRO A 236 12.11 2.40 -20.68
N PRO A 237 12.48 2.38 -21.98
CA PRO A 237 12.49 3.57 -22.83
C PRO A 237 11.17 4.34 -22.71
N PRO A 238 11.21 5.70 -22.75
CA PRO A 238 10.05 6.54 -22.48
C PRO A 238 8.80 6.17 -23.28
N GLU A 239 8.97 5.76 -24.54
CA GLU A 239 7.85 5.52 -25.44
C GLU A 239 7.06 4.23 -25.14
N HIS A 240 7.55 3.34 -24.27
CA HIS A 240 6.88 2.06 -23.99
C HIS A 240 6.80 1.75 -22.49
N ALA A 241 6.92 2.77 -21.65
CA ALA A 241 6.91 2.59 -20.20
C ALA A 241 5.52 2.20 -19.69
N MET A 242 5.43 0.99 -19.15
CA MET A 242 4.19 0.41 -18.63
C MET A 242 4.48 -0.27 -17.31
N PHE A 243 3.56 -0.09 -16.37
CA PHE A 243 3.48 -0.83 -15.12
C PHE A 243 2.44 -1.94 -15.26
N CYS A 244 2.76 -3.16 -14.83
CA CYS A 244 1.80 -4.23 -14.63
C CYS A 244 2.19 -5.06 -13.43
N ASP A 245 1.26 -5.29 -12.49
CA ASP A 245 1.47 -6.24 -11.40
C ASP A 245 1.01 -7.64 -11.86
N ARG A 246 1.98 -8.50 -12.14
CA ARG A 246 1.74 -9.89 -12.61
C ARG A 246 0.85 -10.67 -11.63
N ASN A 247 1.13 -10.60 -10.34
CA ASN A 247 0.44 -11.44 -9.36
C ASN A 247 -1.02 -11.00 -9.22
N LEU A 248 -1.24 -9.69 -9.20
CA LEU A 248 -2.56 -9.10 -9.15
C LEU A 248 -3.38 -9.43 -10.41
N MET A 249 -2.79 -9.30 -11.59
CA MET A 249 -3.44 -9.66 -12.85
C MET A 249 -3.80 -11.13 -12.94
N GLN A 250 -2.89 -12.02 -12.52
CA GLN A 250 -3.18 -13.45 -12.48
C GLN A 250 -4.33 -13.75 -11.53
N ALA A 251 -4.36 -13.11 -10.34
CA ALA A 251 -5.43 -13.33 -9.36
C ALA A 251 -6.80 -12.90 -9.89
N LEU A 252 -6.87 -11.76 -10.57
CA LEU A 252 -8.10 -11.28 -11.20
C LEU A 252 -8.60 -12.24 -12.28
N VAL A 253 -7.72 -12.71 -13.15
CA VAL A 253 -8.10 -13.67 -14.21
C VAL A 253 -8.57 -14.99 -13.63
N TYR A 254 -7.93 -15.45 -12.56
CA TYR A 254 -8.35 -16.66 -11.86
C TYR A 254 -9.73 -16.48 -11.23
N ASP A 255 -9.99 -15.35 -10.58
CA ASP A 255 -11.29 -15.02 -9.99
C ASP A 255 -12.39 -15.01 -11.06
N ALA A 256 -12.16 -14.30 -12.18
CA ALA A 256 -13.09 -14.25 -13.31
C ALA A 256 -13.35 -15.59 -14.00
N LYS A 257 -12.45 -16.57 -13.86
CA LYS A 257 -12.66 -17.94 -14.36
C LYS A 257 -13.57 -18.75 -13.45
N VAL A 258 -13.57 -18.45 -12.14
CA VAL A 258 -14.30 -19.21 -11.11
C VAL A 258 -15.72 -18.66 -10.91
N THR A 259 -15.91 -17.35 -11.04
CA THR A 259 -17.21 -16.67 -10.96
C THR A 259 -18.00 -16.74 -12.25
#